data_AF-A0A0A2AIV6-F1
#
_entry.id   AF-A0A0A2AIV6-F1
#
_cell.length_a   1.000
_cell.length_b   1.000
_cell.length_c   1.000
_cell.angle_alpha   90.00
_cell.angle_beta   90.00
_cell.angle_gamma   90.00
#
_symmetry.space_group_name_H-M   'P 1'
#
loop_
_entity.id
_entity.type
_entity.pdbx_description
1 polymer ?
#
loop_
_entity_poly.entity_id
_entity_poly.type
_entity_poly.pdbx_seq_one_letter_code
_entity_poly.pdbx_strand_id
1 'polypeptide(L)' 'MNAEEQQSMFKEMGVKTFYIGKSIDDPKRATVIFQGPENVLYDIFMNPETKPIVEASGHIYKGTKITRWIS' A
#
# COMPACT_ATOMS: atom_id res chain seq x y z
N MET A 1 -6.80 -4.28 -5.75
CA MET A 1 -5.73 -3.27 -5.63
C MET A 1 -5.84 -2.20 -6.71
N ASN A 2 -7.03 -1.64 -6.97
CA ASN A 2 -7.25 -0.60 -7.98
C ASN A 2 -8.48 0.26 -7.61
N ALA A 3 -8.69 0.52 -6.32
CA ALA A 3 -9.78 1.39 -5.89
C ALA A 3 -9.46 2.84 -6.29
N GLU A 4 -10.37 3.51 -7.01
CA GLU A 4 -10.14 4.88 -7.53
C GLU A 4 -9.84 5.89 -6.41
N GLU A 5 -10.50 5.75 -5.27
CA GLU A 5 -10.28 6.58 -4.08
C GLU A 5 -8.85 6.44 -3.55
N GLN A 6 -8.35 5.21 -3.42
CA GLN A 6 -6.96 4.99 -3.00
C GLN A 6 -5.97 5.57 -4.03
N GLN A 7 -6.21 5.36 -5.33
CA GLN A 7 -5.31 5.85 -6.37
C GLN A 7 -5.24 7.37 -6.38
N SER A 8 -6.38 8.04 -6.17
CA SER A 8 -6.46 9.49 -6.04
C SER A 8 -5.69 9.98 -4.80
N MET A 9 -5.93 9.39 -3.63
CA MET A 9 -5.22 9.70 -2.39
C MET A 9 -3.71 9.52 -2.54
N PHE A 10 -3.26 8.40 -3.12
CA PHE A 10 -1.84 8.12 -3.32
C PHE A 10 -1.21 9.16 -4.27
N LYS A 11 -1.90 9.51 -5.35
CA LYS A 11 -1.42 10.52 -6.31
C LYS A 11 -1.28 11.89 -5.66
N GLU A 12 -2.26 12.33 -4.86
CA GLU A 12 -2.20 13.60 -4.12
C GLU A 12 -1.04 13.63 -3.12
N MET A 13 -0.74 12.49 -2.51
CA MET A 13 0.35 12.34 -1.53
C MET A 13 1.72 12.05 -2.18
N GLY A 14 1.84 12.13 -3.51
CA GLY A 14 3.09 11.88 -4.22
C GLY A 14 3.56 10.41 -4.18
N VAL A 15 2.65 9.49 -3.87
CA VAL A 15 2.88 8.05 -3.83
C VAL A 15 2.58 7.44 -5.18
N LYS A 16 3.48 6.57 -5.65
CA LYS A 16 3.27 5.75 -6.85
C LYS A 16 3.52 4.29 -6.56
N THR A 17 2.79 3.43 -7.24
CA THR A 17 3.07 1.99 -7.25
C THR A 17 4.28 1.72 -8.13
N PHE A 18 5.32 1.14 -7.55
CA PHE A 18 6.54 0.75 -8.26
C PHE A 18 6.46 -0.69 -8.79
N TYR A 19 5.84 -1.59 -8.02
CA TYR A 19 5.73 -3.00 -8.38
C TYR A 19 4.47 -3.63 -7.81
N ILE A 20 3.85 -4.53 -8.56
CA ILE A 20 2.82 -5.47 -8.10
C ILE A 20 3.19 -6.86 -8.61
N GLY A 21 3.27 -7.83 -7.69
CA GLY A 21 3.54 -9.22 -8.01
C GLY A 21 2.65 -10.16 -7.22
N LYS A 22 2.18 -11.22 -7.88
CA LYS A 22 1.48 -12.33 -7.21
C LYS A 22 2.51 -13.36 -6.75
N SER A 23 2.34 -13.91 -5.55
CA SER A 23 3.21 -15.00 -5.08
C SER A 23 3.00 -16.25 -5.94
N ILE A 24 4.10 -16.93 -6.26
CA ILE A 24 4.11 -18.19 -7.02
C ILE A 24 3.61 -19.33 -6.14
N ASP A 25 4.08 -19.39 -4.89
CA ASP A 25 3.77 -20.49 -3.95
C ASP A 25 2.41 -20.33 -3.26
N ASP A 26 1.94 -19.09 -3.10
CA ASP A 26 0.63 -18.78 -2.49
C ASP A 26 -0.15 -17.78 -3.36
N PRO A 27 -1.01 -18.26 -4.27
CA PRO A 27 -1.80 -17.41 -5.15
C PRO A 27 -2.74 -16.41 -4.45
N LYS A 28 -2.93 -16.53 -3.13
CA LYS A 28 -3.72 -15.58 -2.33
C LYS A 28 -2.90 -14.41 -1.81
N ARG A 29 -1.56 -14.45 -1.96
CA ARG A 29 -0.65 -13.37 -1.55
C ARG A 29 -0.18 -12.56 -2.73
N ALA A 30 -0.05 -11.26 -2.49
CA ALA A 30 0.60 -10.33 -3.40
C ALA A 30 1.68 -9.56 -2.65
N THR A 31 2.70 -9.14 -3.39
CA THR A 31 3.69 -8.15 -2.95
C THR A 31 3.44 -6.87 -3.74
N VAL A 32 3.39 -5.74 -3.03
CA VAL A 32 3.31 -4.43 -3.65
C VAL A 32 4.46 -3.58 -3.10
N ILE A 33 5.15 -2.87 -4.00
CA ILE A 33 6.18 -1.90 -3.63
C ILE A 33 5.67 -0.54 -4.03
N PHE A 34 5.65 0.39 -3.08
CA PHE A 34 5.32 1.79 -3.30
C PHE A 34 6.56 2.65 -3.18
N GLN A 35 6.62 3.72 -3.96
CA GLN A 35 7.63 4.77 -3.86
C GLN A 35 6.94 6.10 -3.59
N GLY A 36 7.48 6.90 -2.68
CA GLY A 36 6.92 8.19 -2.31
C GLY A 36 7.84 8.97 -1.38
N PRO A 37 7.41 10.16 -0.92
CA PRO A 37 8.18 10.96 0.01
C PRO A 37 8.45 10.23 1.32
N GLU A 38 9.53 10.64 2.01
CA GLU A 38 9.88 10.08 3.30
C GLU A 38 8.73 10.28 4.32
N ASN A 39 8.46 9.25 5.12
CA ASN A 39 7.41 9.17 6.14
C ASN A 39 5.97 9.15 5.60
N VAL A 40 5.64 9.88 4.52
CA VAL A 40 4.28 9.95 3.95
C VAL A 40 3.68 8.57 3.70
N LEU A 41 4.42 7.68 3.03
CA LEU A 41 3.94 6.32 2.76
C LEU A 41 3.67 5.54 4.03
N TYR A 42 4.62 5.56 4.97
CA TYR A 42 4.49 4.83 6.22
C TYR A 42 3.30 5.34 7.03
N ASP A 43 3.11 6.65 7.08
CA ASP A 43 2.02 7.28 7.81
C ASP A 43 0.65 6.91 7.24
N ILE A 44 0.51 6.81 5.91
CA ILE A 44 -0.72 6.32 5.27
C ILE A 44 -1.10 4.91 5.73
N PHE A 45 -0.11 4.01 5.89
CA PHE A 45 -0.37 2.64 6.32
C PHE A 45 -0.56 2.53 7.84
N MET A 46 -0.01 3.45 8.64
CA MET A 46 -0.13 3.39 10.10
C MET A 46 -1.28 4.23 10.64
N ASN A 47 -1.78 5.21 9.89
CA ASN A 47 -2.86 6.10 10.31
C ASN A 47 -4.24 5.38 10.30
N PRO A 48 -4.96 5.36 11.45
CA PRO A 48 -6.29 4.77 11.54
C PRO A 48 -7.32 5.35 10.57
N GLU A 49 -7.20 6.61 10.16
CA GLU A 49 -8.15 7.28 9.28
C GLU A 49 -8.00 6.86 7.82
N THR A 50 -6.77 6.62 7.36
CA THR A 50 -6.47 6.18 5.99
C THR A 50 -6.53 4.66 5.84
N LYS A 51 -6.42 3.92 6.95
CA LYS A 51 -6.47 2.46 6.96
C LYS A 51 -7.71 1.85 6.26
N PRO A 52 -8.95 2.32 6.49
CA PRO A 52 -10.13 1.80 5.79
C PRO A 52 -10.05 1.93 4.27
N ILE A 53 -9.49 3.04 3.77
CA ILE A 53 -9.29 3.29 2.33
C ILE A 53 -8.27 2.28 1.77
N VAL A 54 -7.20 2.04 2.51
CA VAL A 54 -6.18 1.05 2.15
C VAL A 54 -6.75 -0.37 2.19
N GLU A 55 -7.58 -0.71 3.17
CA GLU A 55 -8.26 -2.02 3.24
C GLU A 55 -9.24 -2.23 2.09
N ALA A 56 -10.03 -1.21 1.74
CA ALA A 56 -10.97 -1.23 0.61
C ALA A 56 -10.26 -1.49 -0.73
N SER A 57 -8.98 -1.12 -0.85
CA SER A 57 -8.18 -1.45 -2.03
C SER A 57 -7.79 -2.94 -2.13
N GLY A 58 -7.97 -3.73 -1.06
CA GLY A 58 -7.63 -5.15 -1.00
C GLY A 58 -6.45 -5.50 -0.09
N HIS A 59 -5.94 -4.56 0.71
CA HIS A 59 -4.96 -4.89 1.76
C HIS A 59 -5.67 -5.53 2.95
N ILE A 60 -5.15 -6.66 3.45
CA ILE A 60 -5.72 -7.35 4.63
C ILE A 60 -4.73 -7.16 5.79
N TYR A 61 -4.90 -6.12 6.60
CA TYR A 61 -3.89 -5.73 7.60
C TYR A 61 -3.49 -6.84 8.57
N LYS A 62 -4.42 -7.72 8.94
CA LYS A 62 -4.13 -8.90 9.78
C LYS A 62 -3.02 -9.80 9.19
N GLY A 63 -2.91 -9.85 7.86
CA GLY A 63 -1.91 -10.64 7.12
C GLY A 63 -0.86 -9.81 6.38
N THR A 64 -0.97 -8.48 6.37
CA THR A 64 -0.03 -7.60 5.69
C THR A 64 1.24 -7.41 6.54
N LYS A 65 2.40 -7.72 5.96
CA LYS A 65 3.70 -7.35 6.54
C LYS A 65 4.18 -6.06 5.89
N ILE A 66 4.20 -4.96 6.65
CA ILE A 66 4.69 -3.66 6.18
C ILE A 66 6.20 -3.60 6.45
N THR A 67 6.99 -3.38 5.40
CA THR A 67 8.44 -3.14 5.48
C THR A 67 8.74 -1.80 4.85
N ARG A 68 9.64 -1.03 5.47
CA ARG A 68 10.05 0.29 5.01
C ARG A 68 11.56 0.32 4.81
N TRP A 69 12.00 0.96 3.73
CA TRP A 69 13.40 1.26 3.46
C TRP A 69 13.55 2.78 3.40
N ILE A 70 14.45 3.32 4.24
CA ILE A 70 14.84 4.74 4.24
C ILE A 70 16.31 4.74 3.81
N SER A 71 16.65 5.57 2.83
CA SER A 71 18.04 5.79 2.41
C SER A 71 18.65 6.97 3.16
#